data_AF-A0A536DV28-F1
#
_entry.id   AF-A0A536DV28-F1
#
_cell.length_a   1.000
_cell.length_b   1.000
_cell.length_c   1.000
_cell.angle_alpha   90.00
_cell.angle_beta   90.00
_cell.angle_gamma   90.00
#
_symmetry.space_group_name_H-M   'P 1'
#
loop_
_entity.id
_entity.type
_entity.pdbx_description
1 polymer ?
#
loop_
_entity_poly.entity_id
_entity_poly.type
_entity_poly.pdbx_seq_one_letter_code
_entity_poly.pdbx_strand_id
1 'polypeptide(L)'
;MDAEAIQEMLLQDRQEWDSLVAALEKHPHEPLHDPESPDWVSRDVYTHLASWMEHSTCDLEAHLAGRTLSPLDGTDDEINAAFQTAHNHMSLDEARAWAQREFARRIEAIKAVPLQRWDPILEAAARADGAQHYRAHHGYIAVFRST
;
A
#
# COMPACT_ATOMS: atom_id res chain seq x y z
N MET A 1 -2.26 -21.13 0.71
CA MET A 1 -1.12 -20.88 -0.18
C MET A 1 0.02 -21.83 0.16
N ASP A 2 0.76 -22.30 -0.84
CA ASP A 2 2.03 -23.00 -0.62
C ASP A 2 3.21 -22.01 -0.55
N ALA A 3 4.40 -22.52 -0.23
CA ALA A 3 5.59 -21.69 -0.07
C ALA A 3 6.00 -20.99 -1.37
N GLU A 4 5.81 -21.62 -2.53
CA GLU A 4 6.19 -21.07 -3.82
C GLU A 4 5.30 -19.86 -4.17
N ALA A 5 3.98 -20.01 -4.03
CA ALA A 5 3.02 -18.94 -4.25
C ALA A 5 3.26 -17.73 -3.33
N ILE A 6 3.67 -17.97 -2.08
CA ILE A 6 4.01 -16.90 -1.13
C ILE A 6 5.28 -16.16 -1.59
N GLN A 7 6.33 -16.89 -1.99
CA GLN A 7 7.56 -16.27 -2.47
C GLN A 7 7.33 -15.47 -3.76
N GLU A 8 6.54 -15.99 -4.69
CA GLU A 8 6.18 -15.29 -5.92
C GLU A 8 5.44 -13.98 -5.62
N MET A 9 4.43 -14.03 -4.74
CA MET A 9 3.69 -12.84 -4.32
C MET A 9 4.61 -11.78 -3.70
N LEU A 10 5.48 -12.16 -2.77
CA LEU A 10 6.42 -11.23 -2.11
C LEU A 10 7.43 -10.64 -3.11
N LEU A 11 7.86 -11.41 -4.09
CA LEU A 11 8.75 -10.93 -5.15
C LEU A 11 8.05 -9.88 -6.01
N GLN A 12 6.80 -10.13 -6.41
CA GLN A 12 5.99 -9.18 -7.17
C GLN A 12 5.74 -7.89 -6.36
N ASP A 13 5.37 -8.01 -5.09
CA ASP A 13 5.18 -6.86 -4.19
C ASP A 13 6.44 -5.99 -4.16
N ARG A 14 7.63 -6.60 -4.01
CA ARG A 14 8.90 -5.87 -3.97
C ARG A 14 9.22 -5.17 -5.30
N GLN A 15 9.03 -5.85 -6.42
CA GLN A 15 9.34 -5.29 -7.74
C GLN A 15 8.47 -4.07 -8.08
N GLU A 16 7.17 -4.15 -7.80
CA GLU A 16 6.24 -3.06 -8.07
C GLU A 16 6.43 -1.91 -7.07
N TRP A 17 6.71 -2.22 -5.79
CA TRP A 17 7.07 -1.21 -4.80
C TRP A 17 8.30 -0.40 -5.22
N ASP A 18 9.37 -1.06 -5.65
CA ASP A 18 10.60 -0.39 -6.08
C ASP A 18 10.39 0.50 -7.31
N SER A 19 9.59 0.03 -8.25
CA SER A 19 9.25 0.78 -9.47
C SER A 19 8.46 2.04 -9.12
N LEU A 20 7.46 1.91 -8.24
CA LEU A 20 6.67 3.04 -7.76
C LEU A 20 7.53 4.04 -6.98
N VAL A 21 8.34 3.57 -6.02
CA VAL A 21 9.24 4.44 -5.24
C VAL A 21 10.16 5.22 -6.17
N ALA A 22 10.78 4.57 -7.16
CA ALA A 22 11.64 5.27 -8.11
C ALA A 22 10.90 6.38 -8.89
N ALA A 23 9.63 6.17 -9.22
CA ALA A 23 8.80 7.18 -9.89
C ALA A 23 8.48 8.37 -8.95
N LEU A 24 8.14 8.10 -7.69
CA LEU A 24 7.87 9.13 -6.68
C LEU A 24 9.12 9.99 -6.39
N GLU A 25 10.28 9.35 -6.24
CA GLU A 25 11.56 10.05 -6.01
C GLU A 25 11.94 11.00 -7.14
N LYS A 26 11.55 10.67 -8.38
CA LYS A 26 11.82 11.52 -9.54
C LYS A 26 10.94 12.78 -9.58
N HIS A 27 9.79 12.74 -8.91
CA HIS A 27 8.74 13.77 -8.96
C HIS A 27 8.23 14.14 -7.56
N PRO A 28 9.08 14.67 -6.66
CA PRO A 28 8.75 14.81 -5.24
C PRO A 28 7.65 15.84 -4.94
N HIS A 29 7.53 16.88 -5.77
CA HIS A 29 6.66 18.04 -5.53
C HIS A 29 5.73 18.37 -6.70
N GLU A 30 5.68 17.50 -7.70
CA GLU A 30 4.88 17.71 -8.89
C GLU A 30 3.59 16.90 -8.78
N PRO A 31 2.49 17.36 -9.39
CA PRO A 31 1.28 16.55 -9.52
C PRO A 31 1.60 15.20 -10.15
N LEU A 32 1.01 14.14 -9.62
CA LEU A 32 1.31 12.76 -10.03
C LEU A 32 0.16 12.09 -10.79
N HIS A 33 -1.03 12.69 -10.78
CA HIS A 33 -2.23 12.17 -11.39
C HIS A 33 -2.83 13.16 -12.39
N ASP A 34 -3.81 12.69 -13.16
CA ASP A 34 -4.58 13.50 -14.10
C ASP A 34 -5.24 14.73 -13.42
N PRO A 35 -5.45 15.87 -14.12
CA PRO A 35 -6.04 17.08 -13.54
C PRO A 35 -7.45 16.92 -12.94
N GLU A 36 -8.20 15.87 -13.32
CA GLU A 36 -9.49 15.51 -12.71
C GLU A 36 -9.33 14.75 -11.38
N SER A 37 -8.12 14.30 -11.06
CA SER A 37 -7.79 13.64 -9.79
C SER A 37 -7.41 14.66 -8.71
N PRO A 38 -7.46 14.27 -7.43
CA PRO A 38 -6.84 15.06 -6.37
C PRO A 38 -5.38 15.41 -6.70
N ASP A 39 -4.97 16.64 -6.38
CA ASP A 39 -3.62 17.15 -6.64
C ASP A 39 -2.59 16.51 -5.69
N TRP A 40 -2.35 15.21 -5.90
CA TRP A 40 -1.44 14.42 -5.10
C TRP A 40 -0.02 14.59 -5.59
N VAL A 41 0.84 14.96 -4.66
CA VAL A 41 2.29 14.88 -4.84
C VAL A 41 2.83 13.61 -4.18
N SER A 42 4.13 13.35 -4.30
CA SER A 42 4.74 12.13 -3.78
C SER A 42 4.49 11.89 -2.29
N ARG A 43 4.43 12.95 -1.47
CA ARG A 43 4.05 12.85 -0.05
C ARG A 43 2.69 12.17 0.11
N ASP A 44 1.69 12.62 -0.65
CA ASP A 44 0.30 12.15 -0.52
C ASP A 44 0.19 10.68 -0.93
N VAL A 45 0.87 10.30 -2.02
CA VAL A 45 0.93 8.90 -2.46
C VAL A 45 1.61 8.03 -1.39
N TYR A 46 2.70 8.48 -0.78
CA TYR A 46 3.34 7.74 0.31
C TYR A 46 2.41 7.56 1.51
N THR A 47 1.74 8.62 1.96
CA THR A 47 0.80 8.52 3.09
C THR A 47 -0.37 7.61 2.77
N HIS A 48 -0.92 7.69 1.54
CA HIS A 48 -1.99 6.82 1.07
C HIS A 48 -1.60 5.35 1.13
N LEU A 49 -0.43 4.99 0.58
CA LEU A 49 0.06 3.62 0.60
C LEU A 49 0.32 3.14 2.03
N ALA A 50 0.92 3.99 2.87
CA ALA A 50 1.19 3.64 4.26
C ALA A 50 -0.08 3.33 5.05
N SER A 51 -1.13 4.15 4.91
CA SER A 51 -2.41 3.94 5.57
C SER A 51 -3.07 2.62 5.16
N TRP A 52 -3.12 2.33 3.86
CA TRP A 52 -3.70 1.09 3.36
C TRP A 52 -2.88 -0.14 3.75
N MET A 53 -1.55 -0.09 3.63
CA MET A 53 -0.67 -1.17 4.10
C MET A 53 -0.79 -1.41 5.60
N GLU A 54 -0.87 -0.36 6.41
CA GLU A 54 -1.10 -0.49 7.85
C GLU A 54 -2.43 -1.19 8.12
N HIS A 55 -3.51 -0.76 7.45
CA HIS A 55 -4.84 -1.34 7.60
C HIS A 55 -4.87 -2.83 7.24
N SER A 56 -4.45 -3.21 6.03
CA SER A 56 -4.46 -4.61 5.59
C SER A 56 -3.50 -5.49 6.39
N THR A 57 -2.37 -4.95 6.86
CA THR A 57 -1.47 -5.67 7.77
C THR A 57 -2.12 -5.91 9.13
N CYS A 58 -2.84 -4.92 9.66
CA CYS A 58 -3.60 -5.09 10.91
C CYS A 58 -4.71 -6.13 10.75
N ASP A 59 -5.41 -6.17 9.62
CA ASP A 59 -6.43 -7.19 9.32
C ASP A 59 -5.82 -8.59 9.29
N LEU A 60 -4.69 -8.75 8.61
CA LEU A 60 -3.95 -10.01 8.56
C LEU A 60 -3.54 -10.47 9.96
N GLU A 61 -2.94 -9.59 10.76
CA GLU A 61 -2.52 -9.88 12.14
C GLU A 61 -3.71 -10.19 13.06
N ALA A 62 -4.83 -9.48 12.91
CA ALA A 62 -6.04 -9.71 13.68
C ALA A 62 -6.64 -11.09 13.37
N HIS A 63 -6.75 -11.45 12.08
CA HIS A 63 -7.28 -12.75 11.68
C HIS A 63 -6.41 -13.89 12.18
N LEU A 64 -5.07 -13.76 12.13
CA LEU A 64 -4.16 -14.74 12.73
C LEU A 64 -4.41 -14.94 14.23
N ALA A 65 -4.74 -13.87 14.94
CA ALA A 65 -5.08 -13.87 16.36
C ALA A 65 -6.52 -14.34 16.65
N GLY A 66 -7.31 -14.70 15.63
CA GLY A 66 -8.73 -15.05 15.79
C GLY A 66 -9.61 -13.86 16.18
N ARG A 67 -9.18 -12.64 15.82
CA ARG A 67 -9.92 -11.39 16.00
C ARG A 67 -10.43 -10.89 14.65
N THR A 68 -11.42 -10.02 14.72
CA THR A 68 -11.94 -9.29 13.55
C THR A 68 -11.76 -7.81 13.83
N LEU A 69 -11.26 -7.06 12.86
CA LEU A 69 -11.24 -5.61 12.92
C LEU A 69 -12.55 -5.06 12.35
N SER A 70 -12.96 -3.91 12.86
CA SER A 70 -14.08 -3.18 12.28
C SER A 70 -13.68 -2.69 10.88
N PRO A 71 -14.55 -2.82 9.88
CA PRO A 71 -14.31 -2.21 8.59
C PRO A 71 -14.18 -0.69 8.75
N LEU A 72 -13.44 -0.07 7.82
CA LEU A 72 -13.45 1.38 7.71
C LEU A 72 -14.82 1.86 7.23
N ASP A 73 -15.31 2.95 7.82
CA ASP A 73 -16.58 3.56 7.44
C ASP A 73 -16.40 4.46 6.21
N GLY A 74 -17.25 4.27 5.21
CA GLY A 74 -17.32 5.10 4.01
C GLY A 74 -16.90 4.38 2.72
N THR A 75 -16.92 5.14 1.64
CA THR A 75 -16.38 4.75 0.34
C THR A 75 -14.86 4.91 0.30
N ASP A 76 -14.19 4.25 -0.66
CA ASP A 76 -12.74 4.40 -0.85
C ASP A 76 -12.34 5.88 -1.02
N ASP A 77 -13.13 6.67 -1.73
CA ASP A 77 -12.87 8.11 -1.92
C ASP A 77 -12.97 8.90 -0.60
N GLU A 78 -13.96 8.59 0.24
CA GLU A 78 -14.13 9.23 1.55
C GLU A 78 -12.98 8.84 2.50
N ILE A 79 -12.56 7.58 2.47
CA ILE A 79 -11.42 7.08 3.26
C ILE A 79 -10.12 7.73 2.77
N ASN A 80 -9.89 7.79 1.46
CA ASN A 80 -8.70 8.41 0.88
C ASN A 80 -8.62 9.90 1.20
N ALA A 81 -9.74 10.62 1.13
CA ALA A 81 -9.81 12.02 1.54
C ALA A 81 -9.54 12.22 3.04
N ALA A 82 -10.03 11.31 3.87
CA ALA A 82 -9.76 11.31 5.31
C ALA A 82 -8.28 11.07 5.62
N PHE A 83 -7.64 10.08 4.98
CA PHE A 83 -6.20 9.83 5.10
C PHE A 83 -5.37 11.03 4.64
N GLN A 84 -5.69 11.59 3.48
CA GLN A 84 -4.99 12.78 2.97
C GLN A 84 -5.10 13.94 3.97
N THR A 85 -6.28 14.19 4.52
CA THR A 85 -6.49 15.25 5.52
C THR A 85 -5.72 14.97 6.81
N ALA A 86 -5.75 13.72 7.29
CA ALA A 86 -5.08 13.32 8.53
C ALA A 86 -3.55 13.48 8.44
N HIS A 87 -2.97 13.28 7.26
CA HIS A 87 -1.52 13.25 7.07
C HIS A 87 -0.95 14.45 6.29
N ASN A 88 -1.77 15.46 5.96
CA ASN A 88 -1.32 16.65 5.22
C ASN A 88 -0.20 17.45 5.91
N HIS A 89 -0.03 17.26 7.21
CA HIS A 89 0.97 17.92 8.05
C HIS A 89 2.35 17.26 7.97
N MET A 90 2.44 16.04 7.43
CA MET A 90 3.71 15.32 7.30
C MET A 90 4.60 15.94 6.23
N SER A 91 5.90 15.94 6.48
CA SER A 91 6.90 16.17 5.43
C SER A 91 6.99 14.97 4.47
N LEU A 92 7.58 15.19 3.29
CA LEU A 92 7.84 14.11 2.33
C LEU A 92 8.72 13.01 2.94
N ASP A 93 9.75 13.37 3.71
CA ASP A 93 10.65 12.38 4.31
C ASP A 93 9.96 11.55 5.41
N GLU A 94 9.08 12.15 6.19
CA GLU A 94 8.28 11.42 7.19
C GLU A 94 7.29 10.47 6.51
N ALA A 95 6.59 10.92 5.46
CA ALA A 95 5.68 10.10 4.68
C ALA A 95 6.42 8.91 4.03
N ARG A 96 7.56 9.17 3.41
CA ARG A 96 8.43 8.14 2.80
C ARG A 96 8.89 7.12 3.85
N ALA A 97 9.42 7.58 4.98
CA ALA A 97 9.91 6.70 6.04
C ALA A 97 8.79 5.84 6.64
N TRP A 98 7.58 6.40 6.78
CA TRP A 98 6.42 5.66 7.23
C TRP A 98 6.03 4.57 6.22
N ALA A 99 5.88 4.92 4.94
CA ALA A 99 5.49 3.97 3.92
C ALA A 99 6.51 2.82 3.77
N GLN A 100 7.81 3.11 3.85
CA GLN A 100 8.87 2.09 3.87
C GLN A 100 8.75 1.15 5.08
N ARG A 101 8.42 1.70 6.26
CA ARG A 101 8.22 0.90 7.47
C ARG A 101 7.00 -0.02 7.35
N GLU A 102 5.86 0.47 6.86
CA GLU A 102 4.66 -0.36 6.71
C GLU A 102 4.85 -1.42 5.63
N PHE A 103 5.53 -1.10 4.52
CA PHE A 103 5.92 -2.10 3.53
C PHE A 103 6.77 -3.21 4.17
N ALA A 104 7.82 -2.85 4.94
CA ALA A 104 8.66 -3.83 5.61
C ALA A 104 7.88 -4.68 6.63
N ARG A 105 7.02 -4.04 7.45
CA ARG A 105 6.17 -4.73 8.43
C ARG A 105 5.26 -5.74 7.73
N ARG A 106 4.59 -5.34 6.65
CA ARG A 106 3.70 -6.19 5.87
C ARG A 106 4.41 -7.44 5.35
N ILE A 107 5.60 -7.26 4.77
CA ILE A 107 6.42 -8.38 4.26
C ILE A 107 6.76 -9.37 5.39
N GLU A 108 7.17 -8.87 6.55
CA GLU A 108 7.49 -9.73 7.69
C GLU A 108 6.25 -10.42 8.28
N ALA A 109 5.11 -9.74 8.34
CA ALA A 109 3.85 -10.31 8.79
C ALA A 109 3.40 -11.48 7.89
N ILE A 110 3.53 -11.33 6.56
CA ILE A 110 3.20 -12.39 5.59
C ILE A 110 4.16 -13.58 5.73
N LYS A 111 5.48 -13.34 5.84
CA LYS A 111 6.47 -14.41 6.03
C LYS A 111 6.26 -15.18 7.33
N ALA A 112 5.75 -14.52 8.36
CA ALA A 112 5.52 -15.12 9.67
C ALA A 112 4.30 -16.06 9.70
N VAL A 113 3.43 -16.04 8.67
CA VAL A 113 2.26 -16.93 8.60
C VAL A 113 2.71 -18.38 8.43
N PRO A 114 2.39 -19.28 9.39
CA PRO A 114 2.70 -20.70 9.22
C PRO A 114 1.96 -21.30 8.01
N LEU A 115 2.62 -22.14 7.21
CA LEU A 115 2.06 -22.69 5.97
C LEU A 115 0.68 -23.34 6.13
N GLN A 116 0.46 -24.02 7.26
CA GLN A 116 -0.80 -24.70 7.60
C GLN A 116 -1.93 -23.75 8.04
N ARG A 117 -1.63 -22.47 8.27
CA ARG A 117 -2.59 -21.47 8.72
C ARG A 117 -3.21 -20.69 7.57
N TRP A 118 -2.66 -20.77 6.37
CA TRP A 118 -3.21 -20.07 5.21
C TRP A 118 -4.62 -20.55 4.89
N ASP A 119 -5.53 -19.59 4.80
CA ASP A 119 -6.90 -19.75 4.32
C ASP A 119 -7.20 -18.64 3.29
N PRO A 120 -8.35 -18.69 2.60
CA PRO A 120 -8.69 -17.68 1.59
C PRO A 120 -8.79 -16.25 2.13
N ILE A 121 -9.08 -16.05 3.42
CA ILE A 121 -9.18 -14.72 4.03
C ILE A 121 -7.78 -14.13 4.22
N LEU A 122 -6.85 -14.92 4.77
CA LEU A 122 -5.45 -14.52 4.88
C LEU A 122 -4.80 -14.28 3.53
N GLU A 123 -5.11 -15.10 2.54
CA GLU A 123 -4.63 -14.87 1.18
C GLU A 123 -5.17 -13.54 0.61
N ALA A 124 -6.47 -13.26 0.79
CA ALA A 124 -7.05 -11.99 0.36
C ALA A 124 -6.38 -10.79 1.06
N ALA A 125 -6.22 -10.84 2.38
CA ALA A 125 -5.55 -9.79 3.15
C ALA A 125 -4.06 -9.62 2.75
N ALA A 126 -3.36 -10.73 2.51
CA ALA A 126 -1.96 -10.72 2.07
C ALA A 126 -1.76 -10.28 0.62
N ARG A 127 -2.83 -10.17 -0.17
CA ARG A 127 -2.80 -9.61 -1.54
C ARG A 127 -3.34 -8.18 -1.59
N ALA A 128 -4.20 -7.81 -0.65
CA ALA A 128 -4.69 -6.45 -0.49
C ALA A 128 -3.50 -5.49 -0.30
N ASP A 129 -3.57 -4.34 -0.98
CA ASP A 129 -2.54 -3.30 -0.93
C ASP A 129 -1.11 -3.77 -1.25
N GLY A 130 -1.01 -4.85 -2.03
CA GLY A 130 0.24 -5.40 -2.56
C GLY A 130 0.52 -4.95 -4.01
N ALA A 131 1.18 -5.81 -4.79
CA ALA A 131 1.69 -5.51 -6.13
C ALA A 131 0.67 -4.84 -7.08
N GLN A 132 -0.60 -5.27 -7.05
CA GLN A 132 -1.64 -4.68 -7.91
C GLN A 132 -1.89 -3.20 -7.58
N HIS A 133 -1.86 -2.83 -6.29
CA HIS A 133 -2.07 -1.46 -5.83
C HIS A 133 -0.89 -0.57 -6.23
N TYR A 134 0.33 -1.05 -6.02
CA TYR A 134 1.54 -0.32 -6.41
C TYR A 134 1.60 -0.10 -7.92
N ARG A 135 1.28 -1.15 -8.70
CA ARG A 135 1.22 -1.07 -10.16
C ARG A 135 0.19 -0.07 -10.66
N ALA A 136 -0.98 0.01 -10.02
CA ALA A 136 -2.02 0.97 -10.39
C ALA A 136 -1.51 2.41 -10.24
N HIS A 137 -0.94 2.75 -9.08
CA HIS A 137 -0.35 4.08 -8.84
C HIS A 137 0.81 4.39 -9.79
N HIS A 138 1.70 3.43 -10.00
CA HIS A 138 2.79 3.60 -10.96
C HIS A 138 2.26 3.84 -12.39
N GLY A 139 1.18 3.14 -12.78
CA GLY A 139 0.50 3.34 -14.05
C GLY A 139 -0.11 4.73 -14.21
N TYR A 140 -0.77 5.27 -13.19
CA TYR A 140 -1.32 6.62 -13.21
C TYR A 140 -0.23 7.67 -13.44
N ILE A 141 0.89 7.54 -12.73
CA ILE A 141 2.06 8.42 -12.90
C ILE A 141 2.61 8.29 -14.32
N ALA A 142 2.83 7.08 -14.83
CA ALA A 142 3.41 6.86 -16.15
C ALA A 142 2.55 7.43 -17.29
N VAL A 143 1.22 7.26 -17.21
CA VAL A 143 0.27 7.79 -18.20
C VAL A 143 0.28 9.32 -18.18
N PHE A 144 0.14 9.92 -17.00
CA PHE A 144 0.12 11.38 -16.85
C PHE A 144 1.42 12.06 -17.34
N ARG A 145 2.55 11.36 -17.26
CA ARG A 145 3.85 11.88 -17.74
C ARG A 145 4.12 11.66 -19.23
N SER A 146 3.28 10.91 -19.91
CA SER A 146 3.41 10.63 -21.35
C SER A 146 2.55 11.55 -22.22
N THR A 147 1.66 12.33 -21.60
CA THR A 147 0.78 13.34 -22.22
C THR A 147 1.39 14.73 -22.14
#